data_AF-A0A1G9JI07-F1
#
_entry.id   AF-A0A1G9JI07-F1
#
_cell.length_a   1.000
_cell.length_b   1.000
_cell.length_c   1.000
_cell.angle_alpha   90.00
_cell.angle_beta   90.00
_cell.angle_gamma   90.00
#
_symmetry.space_group_name_H-M   'P 1'
#
loop_
_entity.id
_entity.type
_entity.pdbx_description
1 polymer ?
#
loop_
_entity_poly.entity_id
_entity_poly.type
_entity_poly.pdbx_seq_one_letter_code
_entity_poly.pdbx_strand_id
1 'polypeptide(L)'
;MTSENGKEHEQEKRSFLLDNGLSLAFGTAFLLALAGQAFAGHAEFNSDLRTDGLAPIGLGDYLASSHFAVDVTENWQSEYLQFFLFVFGTVWLLQRGSPESKEMHKAGPESDKEQRVGRYARADSPRWAATGGWRQALYSRSLGLLMAALFLLSWFAQAVSGAAAYNEQMLRQLQAPVGWGEYVMGADFWSRSLQNWQSELLAVASMAIFSVHLRQRGSPESKPVGAAHTSTGVEG
;
A
#
# COMPACT_ATOMS: atom_id res chain seq x y z
N MET A 1 23.39 -32.50 42.34
CA MET A 1 22.94 -32.38 40.93
C MET A 1 21.59 -31.68 40.95
N THR A 2 21.60 -30.35 40.96
CA THR A 2 20.40 -29.49 40.98
C THR A 2 20.80 -28.17 40.35
N SER A 3 20.75 -28.07 39.03
CA SER A 3 20.72 -26.79 38.29
C SER A 3 20.52 -27.05 36.80
N GLU A 4 19.33 -27.53 36.41
CA GLU A 4 18.89 -27.48 35.00
C GLU A 4 17.45 -26.93 34.84
N ASN A 5 16.71 -26.69 35.94
CA ASN A 5 15.36 -26.11 35.88
C ASN A 5 15.32 -24.57 35.84
N GLY A 6 16.47 -23.91 35.66
CA GLY A 6 16.57 -22.44 35.68
C GLY A 6 16.49 -21.74 34.32
N LYS A 7 16.46 -22.49 33.21
CA LYS A 7 16.59 -21.92 31.85
C LYS A 7 15.29 -21.88 31.04
N GLU A 8 14.18 -22.40 31.57
CA GLU A 8 12.90 -22.47 30.84
C GLU A 8 11.92 -21.32 31.16
N HIS A 9 12.28 -20.37 32.02
CA HIS A 9 11.38 -19.28 32.46
C HIS A 9 11.88 -17.86 32.18
N GLU A 10 12.79 -17.67 31.22
CA GLU A 10 13.06 -16.36 30.62
C GLU A 10 12.55 -16.33 29.16
N GLN A 11 11.23 -16.52 28.99
CA GLN A 11 10.58 -15.76 27.92
C GLN A 11 10.59 -14.29 28.38
N GLU A 12 11.71 -13.61 28.12
CA GLU A 12 11.78 -12.15 28.24
C GLU A 12 10.55 -11.56 27.58
N LYS A 13 9.78 -10.77 28.34
CA LYS A 13 8.73 -9.91 27.78
C LYS A 13 9.42 -8.97 26.80
N ARG A 14 9.51 -9.36 25.53
CA ARG A 14 9.93 -8.45 24.47
C ARG A 14 9.03 -7.23 24.56
N SER A 15 9.65 -6.05 24.54
CA SER A 15 8.92 -4.79 24.61
C SER A 15 8.03 -4.68 23.38
N PHE A 16 6.78 -4.23 23.56
CA PHE A 16 5.84 -3.95 22.45
C PHE A 16 6.49 -3.10 21.35
N LEU A 17 7.40 -2.19 21.72
CA LEU A 17 8.17 -1.36 20.79
C LEU A 17 9.13 -2.18 19.92
N LEU A 18 9.76 -3.21 20.47
CA LEU A 18 10.67 -4.09 19.71
C LEU A 18 9.88 -5.00 18.78
N ASP A 19 8.75 -5.54 19.24
CA ASP A 19 7.93 -6.44 18.43
C ASP A 19 7.17 -5.72 17.30
N ASN A 20 6.97 -4.41 17.42
CA ASN A 20 6.24 -3.59 16.43
C ASN A 20 7.10 -2.47 15.82
N GLY A 21 8.43 -2.57 15.92
CA GLY A 21 9.35 -1.50 15.53
C GLY A 21 9.18 -1.04 14.08
N LEU A 22 8.94 -1.97 13.15
CA LEU A 22 8.73 -1.66 11.72
C LEU A 22 7.46 -0.81 11.53
N SER A 23 6.31 -1.26 12.03
CA SER A 23 5.05 -0.54 11.90
C SER A 23 5.06 0.80 12.64
N LEU A 24 5.68 0.88 13.81
CA LEU A 24 5.79 2.12 14.57
C LEU A 24 6.71 3.13 13.88
N ALA A 25 7.86 2.70 13.35
CA ALA A 25 8.79 3.57 12.65
C ALA A 25 8.17 4.14 11.37
N PHE A 26 7.65 3.29 10.49
CA PHE A 26 7.02 3.72 9.23
C PHE A 26 5.71 4.47 9.47
N GLY A 27 4.90 4.07 10.45
CA GLY A 27 3.69 4.80 10.83
C GLY A 27 3.98 6.19 11.37
N THR A 28 5.03 6.34 12.20
CA THR A 28 5.46 7.66 12.69
C THR A 28 6.03 8.51 11.56
N ALA A 29 6.88 7.94 10.70
CA ALA A 29 7.43 8.64 9.54
C ALA A 29 6.32 9.12 8.59
N PHE A 30 5.30 8.28 8.36
CA PHE A 30 4.11 8.64 7.58
C PHE A 30 3.36 9.82 8.21
N LEU A 31 3.08 9.80 9.52
CA LEU A 31 2.40 10.89 10.20
C LEU A 31 3.19 12.21 10.16
N LEU A 32 4.52 12.13 10.29
CA LEU A 32 5.40 13.29 10.16
C LEU A 32 5.42 13.84 8.74
N ALA A 33 5.46 12.96 7.73
CA ALA A 33 5.39 13.34 6.33
C ALA A 33 4.04 13.98 5.98
N LEU A 34 2.93 13.41 6.44
CA LEU A 34 1.58 13.95 6.23
C LEU A 34 1.41 15.31 6.90
N ALA A 35 1.94 15.49 8.12
CA ALA A 35 1.96 16.78 8.78
C ALA A 35 2.81 17.80 8.00
N GLY A 36 4.00 17.39 7.53
CA GLY A 36 4.86 18.21 6.68
C GLY A 36 4.17 18.64 5.39
N GLN A 37 3.51 17.70 4.70
CA GLN A 37 2.70 17.97 3.51
C GLN A 37 1.58 18.97 3.81
N ALA A 38 0.88 18.82 4.92
CA ALA A 38 -0.19 19.75 5.31
C ALA A 38 0.33 21.19 5.48
N PHE A 39 1.47 21.39 6.15
CA PHE A 39 2.04 22.74 6.33
C PHE A 39 2.62 23.31 5.03
N ALA A 40 3.34 22.49 4.25
CA ALA A 40 3.94 22.93 3.00
C ALA A 40 2.86 23.27 1.96
N GLY A 41 1.88 22.38 1.78
CA GLY A 41 0.77 22.59 0.85
C GLY A 41 -0.13 23.75 1.27
N HIS A 42 -0.33 23.98 2.58
CA HIS A 42 -1.05 25.16 3.06
C HIS A 42 -0.34 26.46 2.69
N ALA A 43 0.99 26.48 2.80
CA ALA A 43 1.80 27.64 2.44
C ALA A 43 1.78 27.91 0.92
N GLU A 44 1.90 26.85 0.11
CA GLU A 44 1.80 26.89 -1.35
C GLU A 44 0.42 27.39 -1.80
N PHE A 45 -0.66 26.77 -1.32
CA PHE A 45 -2.02 27.14 -1.67
C PHE A 45 -2.33 28.61 -1.32
N ASN A 46 -1.88 29.09 -0.16
CA ASN A 46 -2.00 30.50 0.20
C ASN A 46 -1.13 31.43 -0.65
N SER A 47 -0.01 30.95 -1.20
CA SER A 47 0.78 31.70 -2.17
C SER A 47 0.03 31.89 -3.49
N ASP A 48 -0.65 30.83 -3.95
CA ASP A 48 -1.47 30.88 -5.16
C ASP A 48 -2.68 31.79 -4.98
N LEU A 49 -3.40 31.66 -3.84
CA LEU A 49 -4.50 32.56 -3.51
C LEU A 49 -4.06 34.03 -3.52
N ARG A 50 -2.90 34.35 -2.93
CA ARG A 50 -2.37 35.73 -2.96
C ARG A 50 -2.03 36.20 -4.37
N THR A 51 -1.51 35.30 -5.22
CA THR A 51 -1.21 35.59 -6.62
C THR A 51 -2.48 35.88 -7.42
N ASP A 52 -3.56 35.16 -7.12
CA ASP A 52 -4.90 35.35 -7.69
C ASP A 52 -5.66 36.55 -7.07
N GLY A 53 -5.06 37.28 -6.12
CA GLY A 53 -5.71 38.40 -5.43
C GLY A 53 -6.81 37.98 -4.43
N LEU A 54 -6.81 36.70 -4.04
CA LEU A 54 -7.75 36.09 -3.09
C LEU A 54 -7.21 36.14 -1.66
N ALA A 55 -8.13 36.08 -0.69
CA ALA A 55 -7.76 36.04 0.72
C ALA A 55 -7.20 34.66 1.11
N PRO A 56 -6.10 34.60 1.87
CA PRO A 56 -5.56 33.33 2.36
C PRO A 56 -6.52 32.68 3.36
N ILE A 57 -6.48 31.35 3.44
CA ILE A 57 -7.31 30.55 4.35
C ILE A 57 -6.48 30.01 5.52
N GLY A 58 -7.17 29.64 6.62
CA GLY A 58 -6.55 29.00 7.77
C GLY A 58 -6.17 27.54 7.50
N LEU A 59 -5.29 26.97 8.34
CA LEU A 59 -4.85 25.57 8.19
C LEU A 59 -6.02 24.58 8.31
N GLY A 60 -6.98 24.83 9.20
CA GLY A 60 -8.15 23.97 9.37
C GLY A 60 -9.02 23.93 8.10
N ASP A 61 -9.26 25.09 7.48
CA ASP A 61 -10.01 25.18 6.22
C ASP A 61 -9.25 24.50 5.08
N TYR A 62 -7.92 24.62 5.06
CA TYR A 62 -7.08 23.93 4.07
C TYR A 62 -7.13 22.41 4.22
N LEU A 63 -7.05 21.88 5.44
CA LEU A 63 -7.17 20.43 5.70
C LEU A 63 -8.56 19.87 5.30
N ALA A 64 -9.59 20.70 5.33
CA ALA A 64 -10.95 20.35 4.88
C ALA A 64 -11.18 20.65 3.39
N SER A 65 -10.19 21.17 2.66
CA SER A 65 -10.32 21.57 1.27
C SER A 65 -10.26 20.38 0.30
N SER A 66 -10.85 20.57 -0.89
CA SER A 66 -10.69 19.65 -2.02
C SER A 66 -9.23 19.50 -2.42
N HIS A 67 -8.44 20.58 -2.40
CA HIS A 67 -7.03 20.57 -2.78
C HIS A 67 -6.22 19.58 -1.93
N PHE A 68 -6.27 19.71 -0.61
CA PHE A 68 -5.56 18.79 0.28
C PHE A 68 -6.05 17.35 0.13
N ALA A 69 -7.38 17.16 0.01
CA ALA A 69 -7.95 15.83 -0.20
C ALA A 69 -7.45 15.18 -1.48
N VAL A 70 -7.35 15.93 -2.59
CA VAL A 70 -6.77 15.44 -3.84
C VAL A 70 -5.31 15.03 -3.62
N ASP A 71 -4.46 15.93 -3.11
CA ASP A 71 -3.01 15.67 -2.96
C ASP A 71 -2.71 14.40 -2.15
N VAL A 72 -3.52 14.14 -1.13
CA VAL A 72 -3.39 12.94 -0.29
C VAL A 72 -3.93 11.70 -0.99
N THR A 73 -5.13 11.78 -1.56
CA THR A 73 -5.81 10.61 -2.14
C THR A 73 -5.17 10.14 -3.45
N GLU A 74 -4.53 11.03 -4.22
CA GLU A 74 -3.80 10.69 -5.44
C GLU A 74 -2.63 9.73 -5.21
N ASN A 75 -1.88 9.95 -4.14
CA ASN A 75 -0.79 9.07 -3.74
C ASN A 75 -1.33 7.77 -3.13
N TRP A 76 -2.32 7.88 -2.24
CA TRP A 76 -2.82 6.69 -1.53
C TRP A 76 -3.46 5.68 -2.47
N GLN A 77 -4.19 6.14 -3.49
CA GLN A 77 -4.84 5.23 -4.42
C GLN A 77 -3.82 4.40 -5.23
N SER A 78 -2.71 4.99 -5.68
CA SER A 78 -1.71 4.26 -6.46
C SER A 78 -1.00 3.23 -5.60
N GLU A 79 -0.68 3.59 -4.36
CA GLU A 79 -0.06 2.67 -3.37
C GLU A 79 -0.95 1.46 -3.08
N TYR A 80 -2.25 1.66 -2.83
CA TYR A 80 -3.16 0.53 -2.61
C TYR A 80 -3.43 -0.27 -3.88
N LEU A 81 -3.47 0.37 -5.05
CA LEU A 81 -3.55 -0.33 -6.33
C LEU A 81 -2.31 -1.22 -6.52
N GLN A 82 -1.12 -0.70 -6.25
CA GLN A 82 0.14 -1.42 -6.31
C GLN A 82 0.09 -2.69 -5.45
N PHE A 83 -0.26 -2.56 -4.17
CA PHE A 83 -0.35 -3.72 -3.27
C PHE A 83 -1.45 -4.69 -3.68
N PHE A 84 -2.61 -4.20 -4.16
CA PHE A 84 -3.65 -5.07 -4.69
C PHE A 84 -3.16 -5.90 -5.88
N LEU A 85 -2.56 -5.24 -6.88
CA LEU A 85 -2.02 -5.89 -8.07
C LEU A 85 -0.89 -6.85 -7.71
N PHE A 86 -0.03 -6.48 -6.76
CA PHE A 86 1.08 -7.33 -6.32
C PHE A 86 0.57 -8.58 -5.57
N VAL A 87 -0.32 -8.41 -4.58
CA VAL A 87 -0.89 -9.51 -3.78
C VAL A 87 -1.66 -10.50 -4.65
N PHE A 88 -2.47 -10.04 -5.61
CA PHE A 88 -3.20 -10.95 -6.51
C PHE A 88 -2.35 -11.45 -7.68
N GLY A 89 -1.50 -10.59 -8.22
CA GLY A 89 -0.66 -10.89 -9.38
C GLY A 89 0.34 -11.99 -9.06
N THR A 90 1.08 -11.88 -7.94
CA THR A 90 2.12 -12.85 -7.53
C THR A 90 1.58 -14.24 -7.19
N VAL A 91 0.25 -14.41 -7.07
CA VAL A 91 -0.37 -15.74 -7.01
C VAL A 91 -0.11 -16.51 -8.31
N TRP A 92 -0.09 -15.84 -9.46
CA TRP A 92 -0.01 -16.46 -10.80
C TRP A 92 1.19 -16.00 -11.64
N LEU A 93 1.61 -14.75 -11.49
CA LEU A 93 2.76 -14.17 -12.19
C LEU A 93 4.03 -14.56 -11.44
N LEU A 94 4.80 -15.45 -12.06
CA LEU A 94 6.04 -15.98 -11.49
C LEU A 94 7.24 -15.49 -12.27
N GLN A 95 8.30 -15.12 -11.56
CA GLN A 95 9.54 -14.65 -12.15
C GLN A 95 10.71 -15.46 -11.62
N ARG A 96 11.32 -16.26 -12.51
CA ARG A 96 12.50 -17.04 -12.18
C ARG A 96 13.59 -16.12 -11.61
N GLY A 97 14.07 -16.47 -10.42
CA GLY A 97 15.13 -15.74 -9.75
C GLY A 97 14.66 -14.67 -8.79
N SER A 98 13.38 -14.27 -8.83
CA SER A 98 12.86 -13.20 -7.97
C SER A 98 12.49 -13.75 -6.59
N PRO A 99 12.92 -13.11 -5.48
CA PRO A 99 12.41 -13.41 -4.14
C PRO A 99 10.93 -13.04 -3.99
N GLU A 100 10.43 -12.12 -4.82
CA GLU A 100 9.05 -11.62 -4.81
C GLU A 100 8.02 -12.58 -5.41
N SER A 101 8.45 -13.76 -5.87
CA SER A 101 7.55 -14.73 -6.50
C SER A 101 7.83 -16.15 -6.04
N LYS A 102 6.80 -16.99 -6.15
CA LYS A 102 6.89 -18.43 -5.87
C LYS A 102 7.71 -19.14 -6.96
N GLU A 103 8.15 -20.36 -6.66
CA GLU A 103 8.80 -21.22 -7.65
C GLU A 103 7.90 -21.44 -8.88
N MET A 104 8.51 -21.57 -10.07
CA MET A 104 7.81 -21.60 -11.37
C MET A 104 6.69 -22.65 -11.50
N HIS A 105 6.69 -23.70 -10.69
CA HIS A 105 5.68 -24.77 -10.71
C HIS A 105 4.56 -24.58 -9.66
N LYS A 106 4.62 -23.53 -8.84
CA LYS A 106 3.70 -23.23 -7.73
C LYS A 106 2.72 -22.08 -8.03
N ALA A 107 2.40 -21.87 -9.31
CA ALA A 107 1.38 -20.89 -9.69
C ALA A 107 0.00 -21.31 -9.14
N GLY A 108 -0.77 -20.34 -8.64
CA GLY A 108 -2.08 -20.55 -8.04
C GLY A 108 -2.12 -20.45 -6.51
N PRO A 109 -3.29 -20.70 -5.90
CA PRO A 109 -3.54 -20.45 -4.47
C PRO A 109 -2.93 -21.49 -3.53
N GLU A 110 -2.13 -22.42 -4.05
CA GLU A 110 -1.61 -23.60 -3.32
C GLU A 110 -2.73 -24.53 -2.82
N SER A 111 -2.36 -25.65 -2.22
CA SER A 111 -3.32 -26.59 -1.63
C SER A 111 -3.77 -26.16 -0.24
N ASP A 112 -4.96 -26.61 0.19
CA ASP A 112 -5.47 -26.39 1.55
C ASP A 112 -4.49 -26.84 2.65
N LYS A 113 -3.66 -27.85 2.34
CA LYS A 113 -2.65 -28.38 3.26
C LYS A 113 -1.48 -27.42 3.44
N GLU A 114 -0.99 -26.85 2.33
CA GLU A 114 0.09 -25.86 2.35
C GLU A 114 -0.35 -24.58 3.05
N GLN A 115 -1.59 -24.13 2.77
CA GLN A 115 -2.21 -22.95 3.37
C GLN A 115 -2.76 -23.20 4.80
N ARG A 116 -2.71 -24.43 5.30
CA ARG A 116 -3.20 -24.82 6.65
C ARG A 116 -4.64 -24.41 6.92
N VAL A 117 -5.54 -24.63 5.95
CA VAL A 117 -6.95 -24.28 6.07
C VAL A 117 -7.87 -25.50 6.21
N GLY A 118 -9.10 -25.27 6.68
CA GLY A 118 -10.10 -26.31 6.90
C GLY A 118 -9.57 -27.40 7.85
N ARG A 119 -9.58 -28.66 7.39
CA ARG A 119 -9.11 -29.80 8.18
C ARG A 119 -7.61 -29.80 8.50
N TYR A 120 -6.83 -28.95 7.82
CA TYR A 120 -5.38 -28.84 8.03
C TYR A 120 -5.00 -27.67 8.95
N ALA A 121 -5.98 -26.90 9.44
CA ALA A 121 -5.77 -25.87 10.43
C ALA A 121 -5.23 -26.46 11.74
N ARG A 122 -4.34 -25.71 12.40
CA ARG A 122 -3.68 -26.09 13.66
C ARG A 122 -4.31 -25.34 14.84
N ALA A 123 -3.95 -25.71 16.06
CA ALA A 123 -4.46 -25.07 17.28
C ALA A 123 -4.11 -23.58 17.39
N ASP A 124 -2.99 -23.17 16.82
CA ASP A 124 -2.51 -21.78 16.72
C ASP A 124 -3.07 -21.05 15.48
N SER A 125 -3.84 -21.72 14.62
CA SER A 125 -4.39 -21.11 13.41
C SER A 125 -5.56 -20.16 13.73
N PRO A 126 -5.72 -19.07 12.99
CA PRO A 126 -6.86 -18.17 13.12
C PRO A 126 -8.19 -18.91 12.97
N ARG A 127 -9.19 -18.55 13.80
CA ARG A 127 -10.48 -19.25 13.85
C ARG A 127 -11.14 -19.40 12.47
N TRP A 128 -11.12 -18.36 11.65
CA TRP A 128 -11.78 -18.37 10.33
C TRP A 128 -11.05 -19.24 9.29
N ALA A 129 -9.77 -19.58 9.53
CA ALA A 129 -9.05 -20.54 8.68
C ALA A 129 -9.62 -21.97 8.82
N ALA A 130 -10.22 -22.31 9.97
CA ALA A 130 -10.75 -23.65 10.24
C ALA A 130 -12.26 -23.80 9.92
N THR A 131 -13.00 -22.71 9.70
CA THR A 131 -14.47 -22.74 9.65
C THR A 131 -15.08 -23.27 8.35
N GLY A 132 -14.32 -23.39 7.26
CA GLY A 132 -14.88 -23.71 5.94
C GLY A 132 -15.78 -22.61 5.35
N GLY A 133 -16.35 -22.92 4.18
CA GLY A 133 -17.37 -22.10 3.52
C GLY A 133 -16.94 -20.66 3.21
N TRP A 134 -17.91 -19.73 3.22
CA TRP A 134 -17.69 -18.34 2.81
C TRP A 134 -16.79 -17.55 3.78
N ARG A 135 -16.82 -17.87 5.08
CA ARG A 135 -15.98 -17.20 6.09
C ARG A 135 -14.50 -17.47 5.86
N GLN A 136 -14.16 -18.74 5.63
CA GLN A 136 -12.80 -19.11 5.24
C GLN A 136 -12.45 -18.48 3.89
N ALA A 137 -13.35 -18.51 2.91
CA ALA A 137 -13.09 -17.93 1.60
C ALA A 137 -12.81 -16.40 1.64
N LEU A 138 -13.50 -15.68 2.52
CA LEU A 138 -13.28 -14.25 2.77
C LEU A 138 -11.96 -14.02 3.52
N TYR A 139 -11.70 -14.80 4.58
CA TYR A 139 -10.45 -14.70 5.35
C TYR A 139 -9.22 -14.99 4.50
N SER A 140 -9.26 -16.04 3.67
CA SER A 140 -8.16 -16.42 2.76
C SER A 140 -7.86 -15.39 1.68
N ARG A 141 -8.71 -14.36 1.51
CA ARG A 141 -8.52 -13.28 0.53
C ARG A 141 -8.53 -11.90 1.19
N SER A 142 -8.57 -11.81 2.52
CA SER A 142 -8.88 -10.56 3.22
C SER A 142 -7.84 -9.48 2.98
N LEU A 143 -6.55 -9.84 2.87
CA LEU A 143 -5.48 -8.88 2.59
C LEU A 143 -5.71 -8.20 1.23
N GLY A 144 -5.82 -8.99 0.16
CA GLY A 144 -6.05 -8.46 -1.18
C GLY A 144 -7.39 -7.71 -1.29
N LEU A 145 -8.45 -8.20 -0.65
CA LEU A 145 -9.75 -7.52 -0.62
C LEU A 145 -9.69 -6.18 0.13
N LEU A 146 -8.93 -6.10 1.22
CA LEU A 146 -8.70 -4.84 1.94
C LEU A 146 -7.94 -3.85 1.06
N MET A 147 -6.86 -4.29 0.38
CA MET A 147 -6.11 -3.42 -0.55
C MET A 147 -7.02 -2.92 -1.68
N ALA A 148 -7.85 -3.79 -2.26
CA ALA A 148 -8.82 -3.41 -3.28
C ALA A 148 -9.84 -2.39 -2.77
N ALA A 149 -10.37 -2.62 -1.57
CA ALA A 149 -11.35 -1.73 -0.96
C ALA A 149 -10.74 -0.35 -0.66
N LEU A 150 -9.53 -0.30 -0.10
CA LEU A 150 -8.83 0.95 0.16
C LEU A 150 -8.52 1.70 -1.14
N PHE A 151 -8.04 1.00 -2.16
CA PHE A 151 -7.86 1.56 -3.51
C PHE A 151 -9.16 2.18 -4.04
N LEU A 152 -10.27 1.44 -4.05
CA LEU A 152 -11.54 1.93 -4.57
C LEU A 152 -12.06 3.14 -3.79
N LEU A 153 -11.90 3.14 -2.46
CA LEU A 153 -12.30 4.25 -1.60
C LEU A 153 -11.43 5.49 -1.84
N SER A 154 -10.10 5.35 -1.92
CA SER A 154 -9.20 6.46 -2.18
C SER A 154 -9.33 6.99 -3.61
N TRP A 155 -9.50 6.10 -4.60
CA TRP A 155 -9.72 6.47 -6.00
C TRP A 155 -11.06 7.20 -6.19
N PHE A 156 -12.11 6.75 -5.50
CA PHE A 156 -13.39 7.45 -5.47
C PHE A 156 -13.28 8.81 -4.76
N ALA A 157 -12.59 8.87 -3.61
CA ALA A 157 -12.36 10.12 -2.90
C ALA A 157 -11.60 11.11 -3.79
N GLN A 158 -10.55 10.68 -4.49
CA GLN A 158 -9.82 11.46 -5.48
C GLN A 158 -10.73 11.93 -6.62
N ALA A 159 -11.58 11.06 -7.17
CA ALA A 159 -12.48 11.44 -8.25
C ALA A 159 -13.47 12.54 -7.83
N VAL A 160 -13.99 12.47 -6.59
CA VAL A 160 -14.91 13.47 -6.05
C VAL A 160 -14.19 14.77 -5.70
N SER A 161 -13.09 14.71 -4.96
CA SER A 161 -12.31 15.90 -4.58
C SER A 161 -11.67 16.56 -5.80
N GLY A 162 -11.21 15.77 -6.77
CA GLY A 162 -10.65 16.21 -8.05
C GLY A 162 -11.68 16.97 -8.88
N ALA A 163 -12.91 16.47 -8.98
CA ALA A 163 -13.99 17.20 -9.66
C ALA A 163 -14.27 18.55 -9.01
N ALA A 164 -14.23 18.63 -7.68
CA ALA A 164 -14.40 19.88 -6.94
C ALA A 164 -13.24 20.86 -7.19
N ALA A 165 -11.99 20.39 -7.10
CA ALA A 165 -10.81 21.21 -7.34
C ALA A 165 -10.74 21.69 -8.81
N TYR A 166 -11.04 20.82 -9.77
CA TYR A 166 -11.10 21.15 -11.18
C TYR A 166 -12.14 22.24 -11.47
N ASN A 167 -13.35 22.09 -10.93
CA ASN A 167 -14.41 23.08 -11.09
C ASN A 167 -14.10 24.41 -10.38
N GLU A 168 -13.41 24.38 -9.24
CA GLU A 168 -12.91 25.61 -8.61
C GLU A 168 -11.99 26.38 -9.56
N GLN A 169 -11.08 25.69 -10.24
CA GLN A 169 -10.18 26.30 -11.20
C GLN A 169 -10.91 26.80 -12.46
N MET A 170 -11.89 26.07 -12.96
CA MET A 170 -12.76 26.53 -14.06
C MET A 170 -13.48 27.83 -13.69
N LEU A 171 -14.05 27.91 -12.49
CA LEU A 171 -14.73 29.12 -12.01
C LEU A 171 -13.78 30.31 -11.88
N ARG A 172 -12.55 30.09 -11.38
CA ARG A 172 -11.51 31.13 -11.36
C ARG A 172 -11.16 31.65 -12.76
N GLN A 173 -11.26 30.78 -13.77
CA GLN A 173 -11.03 31.12 -15.18
C GLN A 173 -12.29 31.62 -15.91
N LEU A 174 -13.40 31.87 -15.20
CA LEU A 174 -14.70 32.28 -15.76
C LEU A 174 -15.29 31.27 -16.75
N GLN A 175 -14.97 29.98 -16.57
CA GLN A 175 -15.50 28.87 -17.35
C GLN A 175 -16.62 28.14 -16.59
N ALA A 176 -17.49 27.46 -17.33
CA ALA A 176 -18.59 26.69 -16.75
C ALA A 176 -18.06 25.42 -16.05
N PRO A 177 -18.57 25.06 -14.86
CA PRO A 177 -18.21 23.82 -14.20
C PRO A 177 -18.75 22.62 -14.98
N VAL A 178 -18.02 21.51 -14.93
CA VAL A 178 -18.39 20.23 -15.55
C VAL A 178 -19.03 19.30 -14.53
N GLY A 179 -19.83 18.36 -15.03
CA GLY A 179 -20.39 17.29 -14.19
C GLY A 179 -19.33 16.29 -13.74
N TRP A 180 -19.56 15.60 -12.63
CA TRP A 180 -18.62 14.58 -12.12
C TRP A 180 -18.27 13.49 -13.15
N GLY A 181 -19.27 12.99 -13.89
CA GLY A 181 -19.04 11.99 -14.93
C GLY A 181 -18.19 12.51 -16.10
N GLU A 182 -18.37 13.78 -16.46
CA GLU A 182 -17.56 14.43 -17.49
C GLU A 182 -16.11 14.61 -17.03
N TYR A 183 -15.89 15.00 -15.77
CA TYR A 183 -14.57 15.09 -15.16
C TYR A 183 -13.81 13.75 -15.16
N VAL A 184 -14.45 12.66 -14.71
CA VAL A 184 -13.83 11.32 -14.64
C VAL A 184 -13.54 10.74 -16.03
N MET A 185 -14.29 11.14 -17.05
CA MET A 185 -13.98 10.81 -18.45
C MET A 185 -12.96 11.76 -19.09
N GLY A 186 -12.63 12.86 -18.40
CA GLY A 186 -11.73 13.91 -18.86
C GLY A 186 -10.25 13.54 -18.75
N ALA A 187 -9.44 14.23 -19.55
CA ALA A 187 -8.00 13.98 -19.61
C ALA A 187 -7.26 14.35 -18.32
N ASP A 188 -7.72 15.36 -17.57
CA ASP A 188 -7.10 15.78 -16.30
C ASP A 188 -7.04 14.63 -15.29
N PHE A 189 -8.20 14.02 -15.02
CA PHE A 189 -8.34 12.90 -14.09
C PHE A 189 -7.42 11.72 -14.45
N TRP A 190 -7.43 11.31 -15.72
CA TRP A 190 -6.61 10.19 -16.19
C TRP A 190 -5.13 10.54 -16.27
N SER A 191 -4.77 11.77 -16.62
CA SER A 191 -3.37 12.21 -16.63
C SER A 191 -2.75 12.06 -15.23
N ARG A 192 -3.44 12.56 -14.20
CA ARG A 192 -2.99 12.49 -12.80
C ARG A 192 -2.97 11.05 -12.29
N SER A 193 -4.03 10.27 -12.58
CA SER A 193 -4.12 8.87 -12.15
C SER A 193 -3.05 7.99 -12.79
N LEU A 194 -2.85 8.09 -14.11
CA LEU A 194 -1.90 7.27 -14.85
C LEU A 194 -0.45 7.64 -14.55
N GLN A 195 -0.14 8.92 -14.28
CA GLN A 195 1.18 9.33 -13.81
C GLN A 195 1.56 8.64 -12.50
N ASN A 196 0.64 8.66 -11.52
CA ASN A 196 0.85 7.98 -10.24
C ASN A 196 1.00 6.46 -10.43
N TRP A 197 0.10 5.82 -11.18
CA TRP A 197 0.17 4.37 -11.43
C TRP A 197 1.46 3.96 -12.13
N GLN A 198 1.93 4.77 -13.09
CA GLN A 198 3.16 4.49 -13.81
C GLN A 198 4.37 4.46 -12.85
N SER A 199 4.43 5.39 -11.89
CA SER A 199 5.50 5.44 -10.90
C SER A 199 5.51 4.18 -10.02
N GLU A 200 4.36 3.80 -9.47
CA GLU A 200 4.28 2.61 -8.61
C GLU A 200 4.59 1.31 -9.36
N LEU A 201 4.05 1.17 -10.58
CA LEU A 201 4.33 0.00 -11.41
C LEU A 201 5.82 -0.09 -11.78
N LEU A 202 6.48 1.05 -11.99
CA LEU A 202 7.93 1.10 -12.21
C LEU A 202 8.70 0.68 -10.95
N ALA A 203 8.26 1.09 -9.77
CA ALA A 203 8.87 0.71 -8.50
C ALA A 203 8.78 -0.80 -8.26
N VAL A 204 7.60 -1.40 -8.41
CA VAL A 204 7.41 -2.86 -8.30
C VAL A 204 8.22 -3.61 -9.35
N ALA A 205 8.17 -3.19 -10.61
CA ALA A 205 8.94 -3.84 -11.67
C ALA A 205 10.44 -3.79 -11.38
N SER A 206 10.93 -2.65 -10.89
CA SER A 206 12.31 -2.46 -10.49
C SER A 206 12.69 -3.37 -9.34
N MET A 207 11.86 -3.49 -8.30
CA MET A 207 12.08 -4.43 -7.19
C MET A 207 12.08 -5.89 -7.68
N ALA A 208 11.11 -6.29 -8.49
CA ALA A 208 11.02 -7.65 -9.03
C ALA A 208 12.24 -8.05 -9.88
N ILE A 209 12.80 -7.10 -10.65
CA ILE A 209 13.98 -7.31 -11.52
C ILE A 209 15.29 -7.22 -10.72
N PHE A 210 15.48 -6.14 -9.96
CA PHE A 210 16.76 -5.88 -9.30
C PHE A 210 17.03 -6.86 -8.16
N SER A 211 16.01 -7.31 -7.44
CA SER A 211 16.16 -8.32 -6.38
C SER A 211 16.67 -9.69 -6.89
N VAL A 212 16.57 -9.97 -8.20
CA VAL A 212 17.21 -11.14 -8.83
C VAL A 212 18.73 -11.04 -8.76
N HIS A 213 19.26 -9.84 -9.00
CA HIS A 213 20.69 -9.59 -9.26
C HIS A 213 21.43 -8.93 -8.10
N LEU A 214 20.77 -8.01 -7.39
CA LEU A 214 21.33 -7.25 -6.29
C LEU A 214 21.05 -7.94 -4.94
N ARG A 215 21.83 -7.59 -3.92
CA ARG A 215 21.78 -8.20 -2.59
C ARG A 215 21.89 -7.14 -1.51
N GLN A 216 20.99 -7.17 -0.53
CA GLN A 216 21.10 -6.41 0.71
C GLN A 216 21.17 -7.41 1.86
N ARG A 217 22.37 -7.61 2.42
CA ARG A 217 22.61 -8.61 3.46
C ARG A 217 21.70 -8.39 4.67
N GLY A 218 20.90 -9.40 5.00
CA GLY A 218 19.98 -9.37 6.15
C GLY A 218 18.62 -8.72 5.87
N SER A 219 18.36 -8.25 4.65
CA SER A 219 17.04 -7.77 4.23
C SER A 219 16.14 -8.93 3.79
N PRO A 220 14.84 -8.95 4.15
CA PRO A 220 13.88 -9.90 3.60
C PRO A 220 13.60 -9.67 2.10
N GLU A 221 13.87 -8.46 1.59
CA GLU A 221 13.59 -8.02 0.21
C GLU A 221 14.67 -8.47 -0.80
N SER A 222 15.62 -9.31 -0.39
CA SER A 222 16.63 -9.85 -1.29
C SER A 222 17.09 -11.24 -0.88
N LYS A 223 17.51 -12.05 -1.85
CA LYS A 223 18.02 -13.40 -1.60
C LYS A 223 19.29 -13.38 -0.74
N PRO A 224 19.65 -14.49 -0.07
CA PRO A 224 20.95 -14.63 0.55
C PRO A 224 22.09 -14.28 -0.41
N VAL A 225 23.16 -13.66 0.10
CA VAL A 225 24.26 -13.14 -0.73
C VAL A 225 24.90 -14.22 -1.61
N GLY A 226 25.02 -15.45 -1.08
CA GLY A 226 25.56 -16.60 -1.82
C GLY A 226 24.57 -17.32 -2.74
N ALA A 227 23.30 -16.94 -2.76
CA ALA A 227 22.28 -17.63 -3.56
C ALA A 227 22.37 -17.28 -5.05
N ALA A 228 22.22 -18.30 -5.90
CA ALA A 228 22.25 -18.16 -7.35
C ALA A 228 21.15 -17.21 -7.88
N HIS A 229 21.42 -16.54 -9.00
CA HIS A 229 20.43 -15.67 -9.65
C HIS A 229 19.17 -16.43 -10.09
N THR A 230 19.28 -17.71 -10.43
CA THR A 230 18.15 -18.55 -10.86
C THR A 230 17.30 -19.10 -9.71
N SER A 231 17.78 -19.02 -8.46
CA SER A 231 17.01 -19.43 -7.28
C SER A 231 15.84 -18.47 -7.06
N THR A 232 14.63 -19.02 -6.89
CA THR A 232 13.35 -18.28 -6.81
C THR A 232 12.72 -18.51 -5.45
N GLY A 233 12.08 -17.48 -4.89
CA GLY A 233 11.52 -17.49 -3.54
C GLY A 233 12.56 -17.17 -2.47
N VAL A 234 12.05 -16.83 -1.29
CA VAL A 234 12.84 -16.67 -0.08
C VAL A 234 12.91 -18.04 0.60
N GLU A 235 14.04 -18.73 0.48
CA GLU A 235 14.30 -19.88 1.36
C GLU A 235 14.41 -19.34 2.80
N GLY A 236 13.35 -19.55 3.56
CA GLY A 236 13.27 -19.35 5.01
C GLY A 236 12.70 -20.61 5.65
#